data_AF-Q115K5-F1
#
_entry.id   AF-Q115K5-F1
#
_cell.length_a   1.000
_cell.length_b   1.000
_cell.length_c   1.000
_cell.angle_alpha   90.00
_cell.angle_beta   90.00
_cell.angle_gamma   90.00
#
_symmetry.space_group_name_H-M   'P 1'
#
loop_
_entity.id
_entity.type
_entity.pdbx_description
1 polymer ?
#
loop_
_entity_poly.entity_id
_entity_poly.type
_entity_poly.pdbx_seq_one_letter_code
_entity_poly.pdbx_strand_id
1 'polypeptide(L)'
;MTGCSMLINMNNFEKCPEFDEDYFLYYEDFDFCRRYKKQGHKIAITQTISVIHQPSSITSKQPGLKLEYSIYSYLLSLAKHTNKLVLIYRLLRITIAALVSLLIDYKIARVKIKAISKFIRCNRRFL
;
A
#
# COMPACT_ATOMS: atom_id res chain seq x y z
N MET A 1 10.00 -6.47 2.34
CA MET A 1 10.75 -6.57 1.08
C MET A 1 10.09 -5.65 0.07
N THR A 2 10.77 -5.30 -1.01
CA THR A 2 10.16 -4.64 -2.17
C THR A 2 9.82 -5.69 -3.21
N GLY A 3 8.63 -5.63 -3.81
CA GLY A 3 8.11 -6.60 -4.78
C GLY A 3 8.77 -6.57 -6.16
N CYS A 4 9.78 -5.71 -6.40
CA CYS A 4 10.44 -5.60 -7.70
C CYS A 4 11.20 -6.86 -8.13
N SER A 5 11.61 -7.69 -7.17
CA SER A 5 12.22 -9.00 -7.40
C SER A 5 12.00 -9.85 -6.15
N MET A 6 11.32 -10.99 -6.32
CA MET A 6 11.02 -11.92 -5.23
C MET A 6 11.21 -13.36 -5.72
N LEU A 7 11.78 -14.20 -4.86
CA LEU A 7 11.86 -15.64 -5.05
C LEU A 7 10.98 -16.30 -3.99
N ILE A 8 10.10 -17.19 -4.45
CA ILE A 8 9.14 -17.89 -3.60
C ILE A 8 9.43 -19.39 -3.73
N ASN A 9 9.76 -20.04 -2.62
CA ASN A 9 9.87 -21.49 -2.59
C ASN A 9 8.46 -22.10 -2.51
N MET A 10 7.92 -22.50 -3.66
CA MET A 10 6.56 -23.04 -3.78
C MET A 10 6.35 -24.33 -2.98
N ASN A 11 7.39 -25.13 -2.74
CA ASN A 11 7.28 -26.37 -1.95
C ASN A 11 6.91 -26.10 -0.48
N ASN A 12 7.08 -24.87 0.01
CA ASN A 12 6.69 -24.50 1.36
C ASN A 12 5.21 -24.14 1.48
N PHE A 13 4.42 -24.22 0.40
CA PHE A 13 3.01 -23.84 0.39
C PHE A 13 2.12 -24.99 -0.07
N GLU A 14 1.03 -25.27 0.66
CA GLU A 14 0.01 -26.24 0.23
C GLU A 14 -0.80 -25.75 -0.98
N LYS A 15 -0.97 -24.43 -1.08
CA LYS A 15 -1.68 -23.75 -2.17
C LYS A 15 -0.82 -22.61 -2.69
N CYS A 16 -1.01 -22.24 -3.96
CA CYS A 16 -0.30 -21.11 -4.55
C CYS A 16 -0.50 -19.84 -3.68
N PRO A 17 0.57 -19.15 -3.26
CA PRO A 17 0.42 -17.94 -2.48
C PRO A 17 -0.02 -16.78 -3.37
N GLU A 18 -1.05 -16.06 -2.94
CA GLU A 18 -1.71 -15.02 -3.72
C GLU A 18 -1.50 -13.63 -3.11
N PHE A 19 -1.46 -12.61 -3.96
CA PHE A 19 -1.59 -11.22 -3.55
C PHE A 19 -3.03 -10.92 -3.14
N ASP A 20 -3.21 -9.91 -2.30
CA ASP A 20 -4.53 -9.47 -1.89
C ASP A 20 -5.10 -8.51 -2.94
N GLU A 21 -6.18 -8.91 -3.60
CA GLU A 21 -6.78 -8.20 -4.73
C GLU A 21 -7.33 -6.80 -4.38
N ASP A 22 -7.51 -6.49 -3.09
CA ASP A 22 -7.89 -5.14 -2.67
C ASP A 22 -6.79 -4.11 -2.99
N TYR A 23 -5.53 -4.55 -3.18
CA TYR A 23 -4.41 -3.71 -3.60
C TYR A 23 -4.25 -3.76 -5.12
N PHE A 24 -4.45 -2.63 -5.78
CA PHE A 24 -4.09 -2.48 -7.19
C PHE A 24 -2.60 -2.12 -7.38
N LEU A 25 -2.08 -1.20 -6.55
CA LEU A 25 -0.71 -0.70 -6.63
C LEU A 25 -0.26 -0.15 -5.27
N TYR A 26 1.00 -0.41 -4.93
CA TYR A 26 1.64 -0.11 -3.66
C TYR A 26 1.11 -0.95 -2.49
N TYR A 27 2.01 -1.33 -1.59
CA TYR A 27 1.74 -2.11 -0.38
C TYR A 27 1.21 -3.53 -0.60
N GLU A 28 1.00 -3.98 -1.84
CA GLU A 28 0.65 -5.37 -2.16
C GLU A 28 1.75 -6.35 -1.74
N ASP A 29 3.00 -5.95 -1.94
CA ASP A 29 4.20 -6.69 -1.56
C ASP A 29 4.41 -6.71 -0.04
N PHE A 30 4.17 -5.57 0.62
CA PHE A 30 4.16 -5.46 2.07
C PHE A 30 3.11 -6.37 2.68
N ASP A 31 1.88 -6.33 2.16
CA ASP A 31 0.77 -7.15 2.64
C ASP A 31 1.06 -8.64 2.47
N PHE A 32 1.50 -9.03 1.26
CA PHE A 32 1.93 -10.39 0.94
C PHE A 32 2.97 -10.90 1.94
N CYS A 33 4.10 -10.18 2.09
CA CYS A 33 5.13 -10.53 3.06
C CYS A 33 4.57 -10.59 4.49
N ARG A 34 3.74 -9.62 4.90
CA ARG A 34 3.23 -9.58 6.28
C ARG A 34 2.31 -10.76 6.57
N ARG A 35 1.44 -11.15 5.63
CA ARG A 35 0.54 -12.31 5.78
C ARG A 35 1.33 -13.61 5.91
N TYR A 36 2.27 -13.86 5.00
CA TYR A 36 3.04 -15.11 5.05
C TYR A 36 4.03 -15.16 6.22
N LYS A 37 4.57 -14.02 6.66
CA LYS A 37 5.33 -13.98 7.91
C LYS A 37 4.49 -14.38 9.13
N LYS A 38 3.23 -13.92 9.20
CA LYS A 38 2.29 -14.28 10.28
C LYS A 38 1.94 -15.77 10.26
N GLN A 39 2.01 -16.42 9.11
CA GLN A 39 1.83 -17.87 8.94
C GLN A 39 3.10 -18.68 9.26
N GLY A 40 4.19 -18.03 9.68
CA GLY A 40 5.44 -18.70 10.05
C GLY A 40 6.46 -18.84 8.92
N HIS A 41 6.17 -18.36 7.70
CA HIS A 41 7.14 -18.39 6.61
C HIS A 41 8.30 -17.42 6.87
N LYS A 42 9.50 -17.84 6.49
CA LYS A 42 10.71 -17.01 6.57
C LYS A 42 10.75 -16.02 5.41
N ILE A 43 11.15 -14.79 5.71
CA ILE A 43 11.34 -13.72 4.72
C ILE A 43 12.74 -13.15 4.94
N ALA A 44 13.54 -13.17 3.88
CA ALA A 44 14.94 -12.75 3.91
C ALA A 44 15.28 -11.95 2.65
N ILE A 45 16.30 -11.09 2.76
CA ILE A 45 16.90 -10.36 1.65
C ILE A 45 18.33 -10.88 1.50
N THR A 46 18.79 -11.08 0.25
CA THR A 46 20.18 -11.43 -0.05
C THR A 46 20.81 -10.33 -0.90
N GLN A 47 22.11 -10.12 -0.72
CA GLN A 47 22.93 -9.25 -1.57
C GLN A 47 23.69 -10.04 -2.64
N THR A 48 23.71 -11.38 -2.56
CA THR A 48 24.40 -12.26 -3.51
C THR A 48 23.83 -12.17 -4.93
N ILE A 49 22.54 -11.90 -5.05
CA ILE A 49 21.85 -11.68 -6.32
C ILE A 49 21.22 -10.30 -6.26
N SER A 50 21.56 -9.45 -7.22
CA SER A 50 21.08 -8.07 -7.27
C SER A 50 20.45 -7.77 -8.62
N VAL A 51 19.34 -7.01 -8.59
CA VAL A 51 18.61 -6.57 -9.78
C VAL A 51 18.53 -5.05 -9.74
N ILE A 52 18.86 -4.40 -10.86
CA ILE A 52 18.67 -2.96 -11.02
C ILE A 52 17.23 -2.72 -11.44
N HIS A 53 16.48 -2.02 -10.60
CA HIS A 53 15.11 -1.62 -10.89
C HIS A 53 15.06 -0.11 -11.11
N GLN A 54 14.38 0.33 -12.17
CA GLN A 54 14.10 1.74 -12.40
C GLN A 54 12.69 2.07 -11.87
N PRO A 55 12.58 2.65 -10.66
CA PRO A 55 11.30 2.88 -10.04
C PRO A 55 10.51 3.97 -10.78
N SER A 56 9.19 3.84 -10.77
CA SER A 56 8.26 4.87 -11.25
C SER A 56 8.33 5.23 -12.74
N SER A 57 8.99 4.46 -13.62
CA SER A 57 9.07 4.78 -15.07
C SER A 57 7.70 4.96 -15.75
N ILE A 58 6.67 4.28 -15.24
CA ILE A 58 5.28 4.43 -15.69
C ILE A 58 4.52 5.43 -14.81
N THR A 59 4.61 5.27 -13.48
CA THR A 59 3.77 6.02 -12.54
C THR A 59 4.18 7.49 -12.40
N SER A 60 5.42 7.85 -12.73
CA SER A 60 5.88 9.26 -12.77
C SER A 60 5.14 10.08 -13.80
N LYS A 61 4.65 9.45 -14.88
CA LYS A 61 3.85 10.10 -15.93
C LYS A 61 2.45 10.47 -15.45
N GLN A 62 1.97 9.86 -14.35
CA GLN A 62 0.61 10.04 -13.81
C GLN A 62 0.66 10.28 -12.29
N PRO A 63 1.19 11.44 -11.85
CA PRO A 63 1.45 11.71 -10.43
C PRO A 63 0.18 11.71 -9.57
N GLY A 64 -0.97 12.13 -10.13
CA GLY A 64 -2.25 12.08 -9.43
C GLY A 64 -2.70 10.66 -9.10
N LEU A 65 -2.65 9.74 -10.07
CA LEU A 65 -2.98 8.33 -9.84
C LEU A 65 -1.98 7.66 -8.89
N LYS A 66 -0.69 7.97 -9.06
CA LYS A 66 0.36 7.52 -8.14
C LYS A 66 0.03 7.89 -6.69
N LEU A 67 -0.34 9.15 -6.45
CA LEU A 67 -0.71 9.64 -5.13
C LEU A 67 -2.00 9.00 -4.62
N GLU A 68 -3.02 8.86 -5.47
CA GLU A 68 -4.30 8.23 -5.12
C GLU A 68 -4.11 6.80 -4.62
N TYR A 69 -3.42 5.96 -5.40
CA TYR A 69 -3.16 4.57 -5.03
C TYR A 69 -2.23 4.46 -3.82
N SER A 70 -1.21 5.32 -3.73
CA SER A 70 -0.31 5.34 -2.56
C SER A 70 -1.07 5.60 -1.26
N ILE A 71 -2.00 6.57 -1.24
CA ILE A 71 -2.80 6.89 -0.06
C ILE A 71 -3.79 5.76 0.25
N TYR A 72 -4.52 5.28 -0.75
CA TYR A 72 -5.51 4.22 -0.58
C TYR A 72 -4.87 2.95 -0.02
N SER A 73 -3.81 2.45 -0.66
CA SER A 73 -3.12 1.23 -0.27
C SER A 73 -2.42 1.36 1.09
N TYR A 74 -1.88 2.55 1.40
CA TYR A 74 -1.32 2.81 2.72
C TYR A 74 -2.39 2.68 3.82
N LEU A 75 -3.54 3.34 3.66
CA LEU A 75 -4.64 3.27 4.63
C LEU A 75 -5.19 1.84 4.76
N LEU A 76 -5.29 1.11 3.64
CA LEU A 76 -5.68 -0.31 3.62
C LEU A 76 -4.70 -1.18 4.41
N SER A 77 -3.40 -0.98 4.24
CA SER A 77 -2.37 -1.73 4.97
C SER A 77 -2.43 -1.47 6.48
N LEU A 78 -2.71 -0.24 6.89
CA LEU A 78 -2.91 0.10 8.30
C LEU A 78 -4.16 -0.59 8.85
N ALA A 79 -5.26 -0.56 8.11
CA ALA A 79 -6.51 -1.20 8.51
C ALA A 79 -6.36 -2.72 8.68
N LYS A 80 -5.58 -3.39 7.81
CA LYS A 80 -5.35 -4.84 7.86
C LYS A 80 -4.34 -5.27 8.93
N HIS A 81 -3.34 -4.43 9.25
CA HIS A 81 -2.16 -4.87 10.02
C HIS A 81 -1.83 -4.06 11.26
N THR A 82 -2.62 -3.04 11.61
CA THR A 82 -2.42 -2.21 12.81
C THR A 82 -3.71 -2.05 13.62
N ASN A 83 -3.62 -1.41 14.78
CA ASN A 83 -4.81 -1.14 15.60
C ASN A 83 -5.61 0.06 15.07
N LYS A 84 -6.90 0.14 15.46
CA LYS A 84 -7.82 1.19 14.99
C LYS A 84 -7.37 2.60 15.35
N LEU A 85 -6.68 2.80 16.49
CA LEU A 85 -6.21 4.12 16.92
C LEU A 85 -5.15 4.68 15.96
N VAL A 86 -4.20 3.85 15.54
CA VAL A 86 -3.19 4.24 14.53
C VAL A 86 -3.85 4.58 13.21
N LEU A 87 -4.84 3.79 12.77
CA LEU A 87 -5.60 4.07 11.56
C LEU A 87 -6.32 5.42 11.64
N ILE A 88 -7.07 5.68 12.72
CA ILE A 88 -7.81 6.93 12.92
C ILE A 88 -6.86 8.12 12.94
N TYR A 89 -5.76 8.05 13.72
CA TYR A 89 -4.76 9.10 13.76
C TYR A 89 -4.19 9.42 12.36
N ARG A 90 -3.84 8.39 11.58
CA ARG A 90 -3.30 8.56 10.24
C ARG A 90 -4.34 9.10 9.27
N LEU A 91 -5.58 8.64 9.36
CA LEU A 91 -6.70 9.13 8.56
C LEU A 91 -6.93 10.62 8.82
N LEU A 92 -7.02 11.03 10.09
CA LEU A 92 -7.16 12.44 10.49
C LEU A 92 -6.02 13.30 9.95
N ARG A 93 -4.77 12.84 10.11
CA ARG A 93 -3.60 13.56 9.59
C ARG A 93 -3.66 13.78 8.08
N ILE A 94 -4.02 12.76 7.30
CA ILE A 94 -4.11 12.87 5.83
C ILE A 94 -5.29 13.78 5.43
N THR A 95 -6.41 13.71 6.15
CA THR A 95 -7.55 14.61 5.93
C THR A 95 -7.16 16.06 6.18
N ILE A 96 -6.51 16.38 7.31
CA ILE A 96 -5.98 17.73 7.59
C ILE A 96 -5.01 18.17 6.49
N ALA A 97 -4.09 17.30 6.08
CA ALA A 97 -3.14 17.60 5.01
C ALA A 97 -3.82 17.78 3.63
N ALA A 98 -5.00 17.18 3.41
CA ALA A 98 -5.80 17.40 2.21
C ALA A 98 -6.48 18.77 2.25
N LEU A 99 -7.01 19.17 3.41
CA LEU A 99 -7.61 20.48 3.63
C LEU A 99 -6.58 21.61 3.46
N VAL A 100 -5.38 21.47 4.05
CA VAL A 100 -4.29 22.44 3.85
C VAL A 100 -3.90 22.54 2.38
N SER A 101 -3.83 21.41 1.67
CA SER A 101 -3.55 21.42 0.23
C SER A 101 -4.61 22.17 -0.60
N LEU A 102 -5.85 22.37 -0.12
CA LEU A 102 -6.84 23.18 -0.85
C LEU A 102 -6.37 24.63 -1.04
N LEU A 103 -5.57 25.15 -0.09
CA LEU A 103 -5.05 26.52 -0.13
C LEU A 103 -3.80 26.66 -1.01
N ILE A 104 -3.12 25.56 -1.33
CA ILE A 104 -1.82 25.55 -2.03
C ILE A 104 -1.98 25.00 -3.45
N ASP A 105 -2.54 23.81 -3.57
CA ASP A 105 -2.78 23.12 -4.84
C ASP A 105 -4.07 22.30 -4.77
N TYR A 106 -5.13 22.88 -5.32
CA TYR A 106 -6.46 22.26 -5.33
C TYR A 106 -6.46 20.90 -6.05
N LYS A 107 -5.57 20.66 -7.03
CA LYS A 107 -5.51 19.38 -7.75
C LYS A 107 -5.01 18.29 -6.82
N ILE A 108 -3.94 18.56 -6.06
CA ILE A 108 -3.42 17.63 -5.04
C ILE A 108 -4.47 17.37 -3.96
N ALA A 109 -5.18 18.41 -3.52
CA ALA A 109 -6.24 18.27 -2.53
C ALA A 109 -7.37 17.35 -3.04
N ARG A 110 -7.85 17.54 -4.27
CA ARG A 110 -8.88 16.68 -4.89
C ARG A 110 -8.44 15.22 -4.97
N VAL A 111 -7.18 14.96 -5.33
CA VAL A 111 -6.64 13.59 -5.37
C VAL A 111 -6.62 12.95 -3.97
N LYS A 112 -6.15 13.67 -2.94
CA LYS A 112 -6.15 13.17 -1.56
C LYS A 112 -7.57 12.88 -1.06
N ILE A 113 -8.51 13.80 -1.28
CA ILE A 113 -9.92 13.62 -0.89
C ILE A 113 -10.53 12.43 -1.61
N LYS A 114 -10.27 12.27 -2.91
CA LYS A 114 -10.73 11.10 -3.69
C LYS A 114 -10.19 9.79 -3.11
N ALA A 115 -8.90 9.74 -2.78
CA ALA A 115 -8.28 8.56 -2.20
C ALA A 115 -8.87 8.19 -0.83
N ILE A 116 -9.05 9.18 0.05
CA ILE A 116 -9.70 9.00 1.37
C ILE A 116 -11.14 8.50 1.20
N SER A 117 -11.92 9.15 0.33
CA SER A 117 -13.32 8.77 0.07
C SER A 117 -13.42 7.35 -0.48
N LYS A 118 -12.56 6.98 -1.43
CA LYS A 118 -12.47 5.62 -1.96
C LYS A 118 -12.16 4.62 -0.84
N PHE A 119 -11.19 4.92 0.02
CA PHE A 119 -10.85 4.08 1.16
C PHE A 119 -12.06 3.88 2.07
N ILE A 120 -12.68 4.96 2.57
CA ILE A 120 -13.83 4.89 3.47
C ILE A 120 -15.00 4.12 2.85
N ARG A 121 -15.30 4.35 1.56
CA ARG A 121 -16.40 3.69 0.86
C ARG A 121 -16.18 2.18 0.72
N CYS A 122 -14.99 1.76 0.31
CA CYS A 122 -14.70 0.36 0.03
C CYS A 122 -14.38 -0.45 1.31
N ASN A 123 -14.02 0.22 2.42
CA ASN A 123 -13.45 -0.43 3.60
C ASN A 123 -14.20 -0.15 4.90
N ARG A 124 -15.52 0.08 4.83
CA ARG A 124 -16.38 0.35 6.00
C ARG A 124 -16.24 -0.68 7.13
N ARG A 125 -15.94 -1.94 6.81
CA ARG A 125 -15.71 -3.01 7.79
C ARG A 125 -14.59 -2.73 8.81
N PHE A 126 -13.64 -1.85 8.47
CA PHE A 126 -12.49 -1.55 9.33
C PHE A 126 -12.66 -0.29 10.19
N LEU A 127 -13.71 0.50 9.92
CA LEU A 127 -14.05 1.72 10.66
C LEU A 127 -15.07 1.34 11.74
#